data_AF-A0AA40CY28-F1
#
_entry.id   AF-A0AA40CY28-F1
#
_cell.length_a   1.000
_cell.length_b   1.000
_cell.length_c   1.000
_cell.angle_alpha   90.00
_cell.angle_beta   90.00
_cell.angle_gamma   90.00
#
_symmetry.space_group_name_H-M   'P 1'
#
loop_
_entity.id
_entity.type
_entity.pdbx_description
1 polymer ?
#
loop_
_entity_poly.entity_id
_entity_poly.type
_entity_poly.pdbx_seq_one_letter_code
_entity_poly.pdbx_strand_id
1 'polypeptide(L)'
;MSNGENGLELGGGYAKPRGYDTLGSFMSSFPETAIFRRFGALSAQDLLLRQAELADLEEELRFYQQEDRDSRHVDRERYAVSWDTLKQSVDEDAKDGNDSSQLKTLLIIREKLKDYQDALIRHRQTADLQRPVPGQVKALNEWMERPSMGNVFLQGVDRNLWRDPDFDDLASLAPPPVESNPTNGYTLALIQLYNKLVRIYNSLPWKPIFVRKIYPLKPICAPNLSLLAGSIYTY
;
A
#
# COMPACT_ATOMS: atom_id res chain seq x y z
N MET A 1 3.51 53.13 -38.73
CA MET A 1 3.52 51.66 -38.88
C MET A 1 3.75 51.09 -37.50
N SER A 2 2.65 50.69 -36.85
CA SER A 2 2.58 50.40 -35.42
C SER A 2 2.72 48.91 -35.17
N ASN A 3 3.72 48.56 -34.35
CA ASN A 3 3.86 47.44 -33.43
C ASN A 3 2.94 46.22 -33.62
N GLY A 4 3.54 45.12 -34.08
CA GLY A 4 3.08 43.78 -33.78
C GLY A 4 3.82 43.26 -32.55
N GLU A 5 3.17 43.33 -31.38
CA GLU A 5 3.61 42.61 -30.18
C GLU A 5 2.82 41.30 -30.07
N ASN A 6 3.56 40.20 -30.15
CA ASN A 6 3.09 38.85 -29.90
C ASN A 6 2.78 38.67 -28.41
N GLY A 7 1.50 38.67 -28.05
CA GLY A 7 1.04 38.20 -26.74
C GLY A 7 0.91 36.67 -26.72
N LEU A 8 1.94 35.99 -26.20
CA LEU A 8 1.88 34.58 -25.83
C LEU A 8 1.11 34.44 -24.50
N GLU A 9 -0.20 34.19 -24.58
CA GLU A 9 -0.98 33.77 -23.41
C GLU A 9 -0.65 32.32 -23.03
N LEU A 10 0.26 32.14 -22.08
CA LEU A 10 0.47 30.86 -21.39
C LEU A 10 -0.52 30.71 -20.23
N GLY A 11 -1.80 30.58 -20.56
CA GLY A 11 -2.88 30.27 -19.63
C GLY A 11 -3.06 28.76 -19.43
N GLY A 12 -2.07 28.09 -18.84
CA GLY A 12 -2.17 26.67 -18.46
C GLY A 12 -3.16 26.44 -17.33
N GLY A 13 -4.46 26.43 -17.64
CA GLY A 13 -5.52 26.13 -16.69
C GLY A 13 -5.47 24.67 -16.26
N TYR A 14 -4.82 24.37 -15.14
CA TYR A 14 -4.87 23.04 -14.54
C TYR A 14 -6.33 22.67 -14.26
N ALA A 15 -6.80 21.60 -14.90
CA ALA A 15 -8.15 21.07 -14.70
C ALA A 15 -8.39 20.78 -13.22
N LYS A 16 -9.56 21.14 -12.71
CA LYS A 16 -9.95 20.87 -11.31
C LYS A 16 -9.86 19.34 -11.07
N PRO A 17 -9.16 18.88 -10.00
CA PRO A 17 -9.14 17.48 -9.63
C PRO A 17 -10.55 16.92 -9.44
N ARG A 18 -10.82 15.71 -9.91
CA ARG A 18 -12.14 15.05 -9.82
C ARG A 18 -11.98 13.56 -9.50
N GLY A 19 -13.07 12.94 -9.01
CA GLY A 19 -13.12 11.49 -8.83
C GLY A 19 -12.05 11.01 -7.85
N TYR A 20 -11.24 10.05 -8.31
CA TYR A 20 -10.14 9.46 -7.53
C TYR A 20 -9.10 10.50 -7.07
N ASP A 21 -8.83 11.55 -7.85
CA ASP A 21 -7.85 12.57 -7.46
C ASP A 21 -8.31 13.36 -6.22
N THR A 22 -9.59 13.74 -6.21
CA THR A 22 -10.21 14.44 -5.08
C THR A 22 -10.27 13.53 -3.85
N LEU A 23 -10.64 12.26 -4.05
CA LEU A 23 -10.73 11.27 -2.98
C LEU A 23 -9.36 10.95 -2.37
N GLY A 24 -8.34 10.74 -3.19
CA GLY A 24 -6.97 10.49 -2.74
C GLY A 24 -6.38 11.69 -2.00
N SER A 25 -6.62 12.91 -2.50
CA SER A 25 -6.21 14.14 -1.80
C SER A 25 -6.88 14.28 -0.42
N PHE A 26 -8.16 13.91 -0.33
CA PHE A 26 -8.90 13.89 0.92
C PHE A 26 -8.33 12.85 1.89
N MET A 27 -8.18 11.59 1.46
CA MET A 27 -7.62 10.51 2.28
C MET A 27 -6.19 10.79 2.74
N SER A 28 -5.38 11.48 1.93
CA SER A 28 -4.03 11.93 2.34
C SER A 28 -4.07 13.02 3.41
N SER A 29 -5.11 13.86 3.42
CA SER A 29 -5.29 14.93 4.40
C SER A 29 -5.92 14.42 5.70
N PHE A 30 -6.66 13.30 5.61
CA PHE A 30 -7.45 12.69 6.66
C PHE A 30 -7.19 11.18 6.70
N PRO A 31 -6.03 10.73 7.25
CA PRO A 31 -5.60 9.33 7.20
C PRO A 31 -6.60 8.34 7.83
N GLU A 32 -7.41 8.77 8.78
CA GLU A 32 -8.50 8.00 9.38
C GLU A 32 -9.64 7.64 8.39
N THR A 33 -9.65 8.28 7.22
CA THR A 33 -10.56 7.98 6.11
C THR A 33 -9.90 7.14 5.02
N ALA A 34 -8.62 6.80 5.18
CA ALA A 34 -7.85 5.95 4.26
C ALA A 34 -8.27 4.48 4.41
N ILE A 35 -9.46 4.19 3.89
CA ILE A 35 -10.16 2.91 3.99
C ILE A 35 -10.20 2.27 2.61
N PHE A 36 -9.67 1.06 2.50
CA PHE A 36 -9.55 0.33 1.24
C PHE A 36 -10.07 -1.09 1.37
N ARG A 37 -10.35 -1.73 0.23
CA ARG A 37 -10.54 -3.17 0.21
C ARG A 37 -9.22 -3.88 0.46
N ARG A 38 -9.26 -4.93 1.26
CA ARG A 38 -8.12 -5.82 1.50
C ARG A 38 -8.04 -6.98 0.50
N PHE A 39 -9.13 -7.26 -0.21
CA PHE A 39 -9.25 -8.34 -1.19
C PHE A 39 -8.88 -9.71 -0.59
N GLY A 40 -9.39 -10.01 0.61
CA GLY A 40 -8.97 -11.18 1.40
C GLY A 40 -9.19 -12.50 0.67
N ALA A 41 -10.39 -12.71 0.11
CA ALA A 41 -10.73 -13.92 -0.63
C ALA A 41 -9.88 -14.08 -1.91
N LEU A 42 -9.69 -12.99 -2.67
CA LEU A 42 -8.91 -13.02 -3.91
C LEU A 42 -7.43 -13.29 -3.63
N SER A 43 -6.87 -12.69 -2.58
CA SER A 43 -5.48 -12.92 -2.19
C SER A 43 -5.27 -14.35 -1.66
N ALA A 44 -6.23 -14.91 -0.92
CA ALA A 44 -6.19 -16.33 -0.54
C ALA A 44 -6.26 -17.26 -1.76
N GLN A 45 -7.08 -16.94 -2.76
CA GLN A 45 -7.14 -17.69 -4.01
C GLN A 45 -5.80 -17.67 -4.76
N ASP A 46 -5.15 -16.51 -4.87
CA ASP A 46 -3.81 -16.39 -5.49
C ASP A 46 -2.77 -17.26 -4.75
N LEU A 47 -2.79 -17.27 -3.41
CA LEU A 47 -1.90 -18.13 -2.61
C LEU A 47 -2.15 -19.63 -2.87
N LEU A 48 -3.40 -20.05 -2.95
CA LEU A 48 -3.75 -21.46 -3.22
C LEU A 48 -3.26 -21.89 -4.61
N LEU A 49 -3.38 -21.02 -5.62
CA LEU A 49 -2.88 -21.32 -6.97
C LEU A 49 -1.35 -21.43 -7.01
N ARG A 50 -0.64 -20.52 -6.33
CA ARG A 50 0.83 -20.59 -6.19
C ARG A 50 1.27 -21.85 -5.45
N GLN A 51 0.53 -22.27 -4.43
CA GLN A 51 0.80 -23.50 -3.70
C GLN A 51 0.63 -24.73 -4.61
N ALA A 52 -0.42 -24.75 -5.43
CA ALA A 52 -0.64 -25.84 -6.39
C ALA A 52 0.50 -25.90 -7.43
N GLU A 53 0.90 -24.77 -8.01
CA GLU A 53 2.02 -24.70 -8.95
C GLU A 53 3.32 -25.23 -8.33
N LEU A 54 3.61 -24.87 -7.07
CA LEU A 54 4.78 -25.39 -6.36
C LEU A 54 4.69 -26.88 -6.04
N ALA A 55 3.50 -27.39 -5.71
CA ALA A 55 3.29 -28.80 -5.44
C ALA A 55 3.55 -29.66 -6.69
N ASP A 56 3.06 -29.22 -7.85
CA ASP A 56 3.30 -29.88 -9.13
C ASP A 56 4.80 -29.91 -9.46
N LEU A 57 5.50 -28.77 -9.33
CA LEU A 57 6.94 -28.69 -9.54
C LEU A 57 7.74 -29.56 -8.56
N GLU A 58 7.28 -29.66 -7.31
CA GLU A 58 7.92 -30.51 -6.30
C GLU A 58 7.81 -32.00 -6.65
N GLU A 59 6.66 -32.43 -7.18
CA GLU A 59 6.49 -33.78 -7.72
C GLU A 59 7.41 -34.03 -8.92
N GLU A 60 7.47 -33.08 -9.86
CA GLU A 60 8.37 -33.17 -11.02
C GLU A 60 9.85 -33.24 -10.61
N LEU A 61 10.27 -32.43 -9.64
CA LEU A 61 11.64 -32.48 -9.12
C LEU A 61 11.95 -33.85 -8.49
N ARG A 62 11.01 -34.40 -7.69
CA ARG A 62 11.16 -35.74 -7.11
C ARG A 62 11.28 -36.81 -8.17
N PHE A 63 10.53 -36.70 -9.25
CA PHE A 63 10.59 -37.60 -10.39
C PHE A 63 12.00 -37.59 -11.03
N TYR A 64 12.53 -36.43 -11.43
CA TYR A 64 13.87 -36.36 -12.03
C TYR A 64 14.98 -36.81 -11.05
N GLN A 65 14.88 -36.45 -9.77
CA GLN A 65 15.82 -36.92 -8.75
C GLN A 65 15.81 -38.45 -8.57
N GLN A 66 14.69 -39.11 -8.85
CA GLN A 66 14.60 -40.57 -8.82
C GLN A 66 15.18 -41.16 -10.12
N GLU A 67 14.83 -40.61 -11.28
CA GLU A 67 15.41 -41.05 -12.56
C GLU A 67 16.93 -40.90 -12.59
N ASP A 68 17.46 -39.78 -12.11
CA ASP A 68 18.90 -39.52 -12.04
C ASP A 68 19.63 -40.53 -11.16
N ARG A 69 18.99 -40.93 -10.04
CA ARG A 69 19.50 -41.93 -9.12
C ARG A 69 19.51 -43.34 -9.72
N ASP A 70 18.50 -43.67 -10.52
CA ASP A 70 18.34 -45.00 -11.11
C ASP A 70 19.03 -45.13 -12.50
N SER A 71 19.58 -44.02 -13.02
CA SER A 71 20.13 -43.90 -14.37
C SER A 71 21.37 -44.76 -14.67
N ARG A 72 22.10 -45.20 -13.63
CA ARG A 72 23.45 -45.80 -13.74
C ARG A 72 24.50 -44.91 -14.42
N HIS A 73 24.19 -43.63 -14.59
CA HIS A 73 25.08 -42.66 -15.20
C HIS A 73 25.92 -41.96 -14.11
N VAL A 74 27.25 -42.05 -14.22
CA VAL A 74 28.19 -41.61 -13.18
C VAL A 74 27.97 -40.16 -12.73
N ASP A 75 27.66 -39.25 -13.67
CA ASP A 75 27.45 -37.85 -13.32
C ASP A 75 26.05 -37.62 -12.72
N ARG A 76 25.01 -38.32 -13.19
CA ARG A 76 23.61 -38.14 -12.73
C ARG A 76 23.40 -38.69 -11.32
N GLU A 77 24.02 -39.83 -11.01
CA GLU A 77 24.03 -40.37 -9.63
C GLU A 77 24.65 -39.38 -8.63
N ARG A 78 25.58 -38.52 -9.11
CA ARG A 78 26.27 -37.52 -8.29
C ARG A 78 25.52 -36.20 -8.15
N TYR A 79 24.46 -35.96 -8.91
CA TYR A 79 23.69 -34.71 -8.84
C TYR A 79 23.15 -34.42 -7.44
N ALA A 80 22.73 -35.45 -6.71
CA ALA A 80 22.20 -35.31 -5.35
C ALA A 80 23.25 -34.85 -4.32
N VAL A 81 24.54 -35.05 -4.58
CA VAL A 81 25.63 -34.82 -3.62
C VAL A 81 26.68 -33.82 -4.09
N SER A 82 26.70 -33.48 -5.39
CA SER A 82 27.67 -32.54 -5.97
C SER A 82 26.96 -31.45 -6.77
N TRP A 83 26.94 -30.24 -6.20
CA TRP A 83 26.45 -29.05 -6.90
C TRP A 83 27.22 -28.79 -8.19
N ASP A 84 28.55 -28.95 -8.20
CA ASP A 84 29.36 -28.70 -9.39
C ASP A 84 28.97 -29.64 -10.54
N THR A 85 28.77 -30.93 -10.25
CA THR A 85 28.31 -31.91 -11.26
C THR A 85 26.88 -31.63 -11.73
N LEU A 86 25.96 -31.29 -10.81
CA LEU A 86 24.60 -30.89 -11.19
C LEU A 86 24.60 -29.62 -12.06
N LYS A 87 25.43 -28.63 -11.72
CA LYS A 87 25.54 -27.38 -12.47
C LYS A 87 26.05 -27.60 -13.89
N GLN A 88 26.97 -28.53 -14.09
CA GLN A 88 27.51 -28.86 -15.41
C GLN A 88 26.47 -29.54 -16.33
N SER A 89 25.34 -30.03 -15.80
CA SER A 89 24.30 -30.68 -16.61
C SER A 89 23.65 -29.76 -17.66
N VAL A 90 23.71 -28.44 -17.47
CA VAL A 90 23.15 -27.44 -18.40
C VAL A 90 24.17 -26.88 -19.39
N ASP A 91 25.45 -27.24 -19.26
CA ASP A 91 26.51 -26.74 -20.14
C ASP A 91 26.38 -27.39 -21.53
N GLU A 92 26.70 -26.64 -22.60
CA GLU A 92 26.63 -27.14 -23.98
C GLU A 92 27.59 -28.32 -24.24
N ASP A 93 28.70 -28.37 -23.48
CA ASP A 93 29.70 -29.44 -23.53
C ASP A 93 29.42 -30.57 -22.52
N ALA A 94 28.21 -30.63 -21.95
CA ALA A 94 27.85 -31.71 -21.03
C ALA A 94 28.01 -33.07 -21.71
N LYS A 95 28.58 -34.04 -20.98
CA LYS A 95 28.79 -35.40 -21.52
C LYS A 95 27.48 -36.01 -22.01
N ASP A 96 27.56 -36.78 -23.10
CA ASP A 96 26.44 -37.53 -23.66
C ASP A 96 25.72 -38.35 -22.58
N GLY A 97 24.40 -38.18 -22.48
CA GLY A 97 23.55 -38.87 -21.50
C GLY A 97 23.28 -38.11 -20.20
N ASN A 98 23.85 -36.91 -20.02
CA ASN A 98 23.45 -35.98 -18.96
C ASN A 98 22.03 -35.43 -19.19
N ASP A 99 21.35 -35.11 -18.10
CA ASP A 99 20.01 -34.52 -18.11
C ASP A 99 19.99 -33.28 -17.19
N SER A 100 19.55 -32.15 -17.73
CA SER A 100 19.46 -30.89 -16.99
C SER A 100 18.12 -30.67 -16.30
N SER A 101 17.17 -31.59 -16.47
CA SER A 101 15.78 -31.41 -16.02
C SER A 101 15.69 -31.20 -14.51
N GLN A 102 16.45 -31.96 -13.70
CA GLN A 102 16.53 -31.75 -12.26
C GLN A 102 16.95 -30.32 -11.90
N LEU A 103 18.01 -29.80 -12.52
CA LEU A 103 18.51 -28.45 -12.23
C LEU A 103 17.54 -27.38 -12.73
N LYS A 104 16.97 -27.55 -13.94
CA LYS A 104 16.00 -26.61 -14.52
C LYS A 104 14.76 -26.48 -13.63
N THR A 105 14.17 -27.61 -13.22
CA THR A 105 13.01 -27.61 -12.30
C THR A 105 13.36 -26.97 -10.97
N LEU A 106 14.54 -27.25 -10.41
CA LEU A 106 14.99 -26.62 -9.16
C LEU A 106 15.13 -25.09 -9.28
N LEU A 107 15.63 -24.58 -10.41
CA LEU A 107 15.74 -23.14 -10.65
C LEU A 107 14.37 -22.48 -10.76
N ILE A 108 13.40 -23.12 -11.42
CA ILE A 108 12.01 -22.65 -11.49
C ILE A 108 11.39 -22.62 -10.08
N ILE A 109 11.56 -23.69 -9.30
CA ILE A 109 11.08 -23.75 -7.91
C ILE A 109 11.66 -22.61 -7.08
N ARG A 110 12.95 -22.28 -7.22
CA ARG A 110 13.58 -21.18 -6.45
C ARG A 110 12.91 -19.84 -6.72
N GLU A 111 12.58 -19.54 -7.97
CA GLU A 111 11.87 -18.32 -8.34
C GLU A 111 10.44 -18.32 -7.79
N LYS A 112 9.68 -19.38 -8.06
CA LYS A 112 8.28 -19.49 -7.65
C LYS A 112 8.09 -19.55 -6.14
N LEU A 113 9.00 -20.20 -5.43
CA LEU A 113 8.98 -20.28 -3.97
C LEU A 113 9.20 -18.92 -3.33
N LYS A 114 10.11 -18.11 -3.89
CA LYS A 114 10.31 -16.73 -3.45
C LYS A 114 9.02 -15.92 -3.64
N ASP A 115 8.42 -15.99 -4.82
CA ASP A 115 7.18 -15.26 -5.10
C ASP A 115 6.02 -15.68 -4.19
N TYR A 116 5.88 -16.98 -3.92
CA TYR A 116 4.90 -17.52 -2.98
C TYR A 116 5.14 -17.01 -1.55
N GLN A 117 6.38 -17.08 -1.06
CA GLN A 117 6.72 -16.61 0.29
C GLN A 117 6.49 -15.10 0.45
N ASP A 118 6.88 -14.32 -0.55
CA ASP A 118 6.63 -12.87 -0.59
C ASP A 118 5.12 -12.57 -0.59
N ALA A 119 4.33 -13.29 -1.40
CA ALA A 119 2.88 -13.15 -1.43
C ALA A 119 2.24 -13.52 -0.08
N LEU A 120 2.71 -14.58 0.57
CA LEU A 120 2.21 -15.04 1.86
C LEU A 120 2.44 -14.01 2.97
N ILE A 121 3.62 -13.39 3.00
CA ILE A 121 3.95 -12.32 3.94
C ILE A 121 3.06 -11.09 3.68
N ARG A 122 2.89 -10.69 2.41
CA ARG A 122 2.01 -9.56 2.06
C ARG A 122 0.56 -9.84 2.46
N HIS A 123 0.04 -11.03 2.17
CA HIS A 123 -1.32 -11.42 2.55
C HIS A 123 -1.52 -11.34 4.07
N ARG A 124 -0.56 -11.86 4.84
CA ARG A 124 -0.58 -11.75 6.31
C ARG A 124 -0.61 -10.29 6.76
N GLN A 125 0.28 -9.45 6.23
CA GLN A 125 0.33 -8.02 6.58
C GLN A 125 -0.97 -7.30 6.26
N THR A 126 -1.60 -7.63 5.12
CA THR A 126 -2.90 -7.10 4.72
C THR A 126 -4.03 -7.62 5.62
N ALA A 127 -3.96 -8.87 6.07
CA ALA A 127 -4.94 -9.47 6.98
C ALA A 127 -4.86 -8.87 8.41
N ASP A 128 -3.66 -8.47 8.84
CA ASP A 128 -3.41 -7.82 10.14
C ASP A 128 -3.89 -6.34 10.18
N LEU A 129 -4.26 -5.77 9.03
CA LEU A 129 -4.83 -4.42 8.97
C LEU A 129 -6.15 -4.35 9.74
N GLN A 130 -6.34 -3.24 10.46
CA GLN A 130 -7.51 -3.04 11.29
C GLN A 130 -8.76 -2.86 10.45
N ARG A 131 -9.86 -3.47 10.88
CA ARG A 131 -11.19 -3.20 10.33
C ARG A 131 -11.57 -1.74 10.61
N PRO A 132 -12.12 -1.00 9.62
CA PRO A 132 -12.54 0.38 9.84
C PRO A 132 -13.72 0.45 10.81
N VAL A 133 -13.81 1.53 11.58
CA VAL A 133 -14.96 1.79 12.44
C VAL A 133 -16.15 2.23 11.56
N PRO A 134 -17.38 1.73 11.78
CA PRO A 134 -18.54 2.09 10.97
C PRO A 134 -18.78 3.60 10.83
N GLY A 135 -18.49 4.37 11.89
CA GLY A 135 -18.56 5.83 11.87
C GLY A 135 -17.61 6.49 10.86
N GLN A 136 -16.41 5.93 10.64
CA GLN A 136 -15.45 6.45 9.66
C GLN A 136 -15.93 6.21 8.23
N VAL A 137 -16.43 5.00 7.94
CA VAL A 137 -17.00 4.65 6.63
C VAL A 137 -18.20 5.56 6.31
N LYS A 138 -19.09 5.77 7.30
CA LYS A 138 -20.22 6.69 7.16
C LYS A 138 -19.76 8.13 6.88
N ALA A 139 -18.76 8.63 7.61
CA ALA A 139 -18.23 9.96 7.41
C ALA A 139 -17.66 10.17 6.00
N LEU A 140 -16.90 9.18 5.52
CA LEU A 140 -16.34 9.18 4.18
C LEU A 140 -17.45 9.20 3.12
N ASN A 141 -18.44 8.32 3.24
CA ASN A 141 -19.55 8.27 2.30
C ASN A 141 -20.36 9.59 2.28
N GLU A 142 -20.65 10.16 3.45
CA GLU A 142 -21.33 11.45 3.55
C GLU A 142 -20.53 12.60 2.90
N TRP A 143 -19.21 12.63 3.09
CA TRP A 143 -18.35 13.62 2.45
C TRP A 143 -18.35 13.48 0.92
N MET A 144 -18.34 12.25 0.41
CA MET A 144 -18.41 11.97 -1.03
C MET A 144 -19.74 12.42 -1.63
N GLU A 145 -20.87 12.16 -0.96
CA GLU A 145 -22.21 12.44 -1.49
C GLU A 145 -22.62 13.91 -1.41
N ARG A 146 -22.13 14.66 -0.41
CA ARG A 146 -22.55 16.05 -0.18
C ARG A 146 -22.06 16.98 -1.30
N PRO A 147 -22.96 17.68 -2.04
CA PRO A 147 -22.58 18.61 -3.11
C PRO A 147 -21.70 19.79 -2.65
N SER A 148 -21.84 20.18 -1.38
CA SER A 148 -21.04 21.25 -0.77
C SER A 148 -19.66 20.79 -0.28
N MET A 149 -19.33 19.51 -0.41
CA MET A 149 -18.07 18.91 0.05
C MET A 149 -17.33 18.24 -1.11
N GLY A 150 -17.06 16.94 -1.01
CA GLY A 150 -16.32 16.18 -2.02
C GLY A 150 -17.07 16.12 -3.34
N ASN A 151 -18.39 15.91 -3.30
CA ASN A 151 -19.22 15.69 -4.49
C ASN A 151 -18.56 14.69 -5.46
N VAL A 152 -18.06 13.59 -4.91
CA VAL A 152 -17.28 12.57 -5.61
C VAL A 152 -18.19 11.39 -5.92
N PHE A 153 -18.37 11.11 -7.22
CA PHE A 153 -19.09 9.95 -7.70
C PHE A 153 -18.15 9.08 -8.52
N LEU A 154 -17.74 7.95 -7.94
CA LEU A 154 -16.98 6.94 -8.68
C LEU A 154 -17.94 6.17 -9.60
N GLN A 155 -17.40 5.69 -10.72
CA GLN A 155 -18.12 4.86 -11.68
C GLN A 155 -17.45 3.49 -11.74
N GLY A 156 -18.23 2.46 -12.04
CA GLY A 156 -17.74 1.08 -12.08
C GLY A 156 -18.37 0.20 -11.00
N VAL A 157 -17.76 -0.97 -10.79
CA VAL A 157 -18.23 -2.01 -9.85
C VAL A 157 -17.94 -1.62 -8.39
N ASP A 158 -16.90 -0.82 -8.17
CA ASP A 158 -16.45 -0.30 -6.88
C ASP A 158 -17.20 0.96 -6.42
N ARG A 159 -18.12 1.50 -7.23
CA ARG A 159 -18.83 2.77 -6.94
C ARG A 159 -19.56 2.81 -5.59
N ASN A 160 -20.00 1.66 -5.09
CA ASN A 160 -20.75 1.54 -3.85
C ASN A 160 -19.92 0.98 -2.69
N LEU A 161 -18.58 0.92 -2.84
CA LEU A 161 -17.70 0.28 -1.87
C LEU A 161 -17.94 0.74 -0.42
N TRP A 162 -18.08 2.05 -0.20
CA TRP A 162 -18.31 2.61 1.14
C TRP A 162 -19.79 2.84 1.45
N ARG A 163 -20.68 2.73 0.46
CA ARG A 163 -22.13 2.86 0.63
C ARG A 163 -22.73 1.58 1.19
N ASP A 164 -22.33 0.44 0.63
CA ASP A 164 -22.77 -0.90 1.02
C ASP A 164 -21.54 -1.74 1.46
N PRO A 165 -20.89 -1.40 2.58
CA PRO A 165 -19.58 -1.94 2.93
C PRO A 165 -19.65 -3.40 3.43
N ASP A 166 -18.88 -4.27 2.78
CA ASP A 166 -18.42 -5.52 3.41
C ASP A 166 -17.24 -5.19 4.33
N PHE A 167 -17.55 -4.95 5.60
CA PHE A 167 -16.54 -4.61 6.59
C PHE A 167 -15.52 -5.72 6.85
N ASP A 168 -15.81 -6.97 6.49
CA ASP A 168 -14.86 -8.07 6.58
C ASP A 168 -13.91 -8.09 5.37
N ASP A 169 -14.10 -7.24 4.37
CA ASP A 169 -13.14 -7.05 3.27
C ASP A 169 -12.58 -5.61 3.23
N LEU A 170 -12.86 -4.80 4.25
CA LEU A 170 -12.30 -3.46 4.39
C LEU A 170 -11.19 -3.40 5.44
N ALA A 171 -10.20 -2.55 5.15
CA ALA A 171 -9.08 -2.26 6.01
C ALA A 171 -8.85 -0.75 6.12
N SER A 172 -8.56 -0.28 7.33
CA SER A 172 -8.10 1.07 7.62
C SER A 172 -6.57 1.09 7.70
N LEU A 173 -5.92 2.02 7.00
CA LEU A 173 -4.46 2.19 7.08
C LEU A 173 -4.02 3.01 8.29
N ALA A 174 -4.94 3.72 8.95
CA ALA A 174 -4.66 4.46 10.17
C ALA A 174 -5.44 3.85 11.36
N PRO A 175 -4.81 3.68 12.53
CA PRO A 175 -5.53 3.26 13.72
C PRO A 175 -6.56 4.33 14.11
N PRO A 176 -7.74 3.95 14.63
CA PRO A 176 -8.68 4.91 15.17
C PRO A 176 -8.03 5.66 16.35
N PRO A 177 -8.33 6.96 16.55
CA PRO A 177 -7.84 7.69 17.71
C PRO A 177 -8.23 6.96 19.02
N VAL A 178 -7.25 6.82 19.93
CA VAL A 178 -7.34 6.04 21.19
C VAL A 178 -8.50 6.48 22.08
N GLU A 179 -8.96 7.72 21.94
CA GLU A 179 -10.18 8.22 22.55
C GLU A 179 -11.25 8.33 21.47
N SER A 180 -12.22 7.43 21.40
CA SER A 180 -13.47 7.71 20.69
C SER A 180 -14.64 6.82 21.13
N ASN A 181 -15.55 7.44 21.86
CA ASN A 181 -16.94 7.03 21.96
C ASN A 181 -17.58 7.23 20.55
N PRO A 182 -18.35 6.26 19.99
CA PRO A 182 -18.59 6.16 18.55
C PRO A 182 -19.62 7.13 17.93
N THR A 183 -19.95 8.27 18.56
CA THR A 183 -21.04 9.15 18.10
C THR A 183 -20.61 10.58 17.79
N ASN A 184 -20.90 11.00 16.55
CA ASN A 184 -21.17 12.36 16.04
C ASN A 184 -20.12 13.48 16.21
N GLY A 185 -19.16 13.39 17.13
CA GLY A 185 -18.17 14.46 17.36
C GLY A 185 -17.05 14.51 16.32
N TYR A 186 -16.51 13.34 15.96
CA TYR A 186 -15.36 13.23 15.05
C TYR A 186 -15.70 13.62 13.62
N THR A 187 -16.86 13.21 13.12
CA THR A 187 -17.34 13.57 11.78
C THR A 187 -17.53 15.07 11.65
N LEU A 188 -18.04 15.74 12.68
CA LEU A 188 -18.14 17.19 12.73
C LEU A 188 -16.78 17.88 12.79
N ALA A 189 -15.81 17.32 13.54
CA ALA A 189 -14.45 17.87 13.59
C ALA A 189 -13.74 17.80 12.22
N LEU A 190 -13.89 16.68 11.50
CA LEU A 190 -13.36 16.51 10.14
C LEU A 190 -14.03 17.45 9.14
N ILE A 191 -15.35 17.56 9.23
CA ILE A 191 -16.13 18.51 8.43
C ILE A 191 -15.71 19.96 8.74
N GLN A 192 -15.47 20.32 10.00
CA GLN A 192 -15.05 21.65 10.42
C GLN A 192 -13.63 21.99 9.95
N LEU A 193 -12.69 21.04 10.05
CA LEU A 193 -11.32 21.20 9.57
C LEU A 193 -11.26 21.31 8.04
N TYR A 194 -11.97 20.43 7.32
CA TYR A 194 -12.12 20.51 5.87
C TYR A 194 -12.74 21.84 5.44
N ASN A 195 -13.85 22.27 6.06
CA ASN A 195 -14.48 23.55 5.75
C ASN A 195 -13.58 24.76 6.06
N LYS A 196 -12.76 24.68 7.11
CA LYS A 196 -11.78 25.72 7.45
C LYS A 196 -10.67 25.80 6.39
N LEU A 197 -10.13 24.66 5.96
CA LEU A 197 -9.07 24.60 4.94
C LEU A 197 -9.58 25.02 3.56
N VAL A 198 -10.78 24.60 3.17
CA VAL A 198 -11.42 25.02 1.91
C VAL A 198 -11.74 26.52 1.92
N ARG A 199 -12.22 27.07 3.06
CA ARG A 199 -12.43 28.52 3.21
C ARG A 199 -11.13 29.29 3.08
N ILE A 200 -10.06 28.84 3.75
CA ILE A 200 -8.75 29.51 3.69
C ILE A 200 -8.19 29.46 2.26
N TYR A 201 -8.24 28.30 1.61
CA TYR A 201 -7.80 28.11 0.23
C TYR A 201 -8.57 28.99 -0.77
N ASN A 202 -9.89 29.12 -0.60
CA ASN A 202 -10.73 29.97 -1.45
C ASN A 202 -10.63 31.48 -1.11
N SER A 203 -10.10 31.85 0.06
CA SER A 203 -9.92 33.25 0.48
C SER A 203 -8.54 33.84 0.16
N LEU A 204 -7.58 33.02 -0.28
CA LEU A 204 -6.24 33.48 -0.60
C LEU A 204 -6.20 34.06 -2.03
N PRO A 205 -5.74 35.32 -2.22
CA PRO A 205 -5.75 35.99 -3.52
C PRO A 205 -4.72 35.43 -4.53
N TRP A 206 -3.84 34.52 -4.08
CA TRP A 206 -2.85 33.83 -4.90
C TRP A 206 -2.80 32.36 -4.50
N LYS A 207 -2.82 31.45 -5.48
CA LYS A 207 -2.69 30.00 -5.25
C LYS A 207 -1.19 29.63 -5.19
N PRO A 208 -0.62 29.30 -4.02
CA PRO A 208 0.81 29.09 -3.91
C PRO A 208 1.26 27.80 -4.61
N ILE A 209 2.36 27.92 -5.35
CA ILE A 209 3.06 26.84 -6.05
C ILE A 209 4.01 26.17 -5.03
N PHE A 210 3.91 24.84 -4.90
CA PHE A 210 4.81 23.93 -4.17
C PHE A 210 4.94 24.08 -2.64
N VAL A 211 4.76 22.94 -1.94
CA VAL A 211 5.59 22.63 -0.76
C VAL A 211 6.26 21.28 -0.98
N ARG A 212 7.46 21.36 -1.56
CA ARG A 212 8.54 20.38 -1.42
C ARG A 212 9.29 20.72 -0.12
N LYS A 213 9.74 19.68 0.60
CA LYS A 213 10.75 19.66 1.69
C LYS A 213 10.29 20.21 3.07
N ILE A 214 10.09 19.34 4.07
CA ILE A 214 11.04 18.74 5.05
C ILE A 214 11.30 19.68 6.26
N TYR A 215 10.72 19.29 7.42
CA TYR A 215 11.12 19.31 8.86
C TYR A 215 12.21 20.26 9.41
N PRO A 216 12.39 20.33 10.76
CA PRO A 216 11.46 20.59 11.87
C PRO A 216 12.04 21.70 12.81
N LEU A 217 11.36 22.15 13.88
CA LEU A 217 12.00 22.54 15.16
C LEU A 217 10.96 22.95 16.24
N LYS A 218 11.30 22.58 17.49
CA LYS A 218 10.59 22.77 18.76
C LYS A 218 10.28 24.24 19.09
N PRO A 219 9.21 24.55 19.85
CA PRO A 219 9.06 25.86 20.49
C PRO A 219 9.74 25.89 21.87
N ILE A 220 10.54 26.94 22.11
CA ILE A 220 11.03 27.34 23.43
C ILE A 220 10.22 28.57 23.87
N CYS A 221 9.64 28.42 25.07
CA CYS A 221 9.27 29.41 26.09
C CYS A 221 8.36 30.60 25.79
N ALA A 222 7.27 30.68 26.58
CA ALA A 222 6.63 31.92 26.99
C ALA A 222 7.13 32.30 28.42
N PRO A 223 7.32 33.59 28.74
CA PRO A 223 7.75 34.04 30.06
C PRO A 223 6.61 34.50 30.98
N ASN A 224 6.76 34.13 32.26
CA ASN A 224 6.54 34.86 33.52
C ASN A 224 5.35 35.84 33.72
N LEU A 225 4.55 35.51 34.75
CA LEU A 225 4.08 36.40 35.83
C LEU A 225 4.15 35.54 37.12
N SER A 226 5.06 35.72 38.09
CA SER A 226 5.44 36.84 38.96
C SER A 226 4.84 36.74 40.39
N LEU A 227 5.75 36.71 41.38
CA LEU A 227 5.65 37.24 42.75
C LEU A 227 4.84 36.38 43.77
N LEU A 228 5.24 36.12 45.02
CA LEU A 228 6.25 36.69 45.93
C LEU A 228 6.43 35.78 47.17
N ALA A 229 7.62 35.85 47.77
CA ALA A 229 7.96 35.59 49.18
C ALA A 229 7.80 34.14 49.70
N GLY A 230 8.71 33.56 50.48
CA GLY A 230 9.77 34.13 51.29
C GLY A 230 10.80 33.05 51.69
N SER A 231 11.96 33.56 52.10
CA SER A 231 13.22 32.90 52.41
C SER A 231 13.16 32.00 53.65
N ILE A 232 14.06 30.99 53.72
CA ILE A 232 15.03 30.72 54.82
C ILE A 232 15.34 29.20 55.02
N TYR A 233 16.57 28.83 54.64
CA TYR A 233 17.57 27.93 55.27
C TYR A 233 17.44 26.38 55.36
N THR A 234 18.47 25.74 54.77
CA THR A 234 19.34 24.61 55.24
C THR A 234 18.73 23.39 55.94
N TYR A 235 18.90 22.19 55.38
CA TYR A 235 20.07 21.30 55.55
C TYR A 235 20.13 20.30 54.39
#